data_AF-A0A060WEJ7-F1
#
_entry.id   AF-A0A060WEJ7-F1
#
_cell.length_a   1.000
_cell.length_b   1.000
_cell.length_c   1.000
_cell.angle_alpha   90.00
_cell.angle_beta   90.00
_cell.angle_gamma   90.00
#
_symmetry.space_group_name_H-M   'P 1'
#
loop_
_entity.id
_entity.type
_entity.pdbx_description
1 polymer ?
#
loop_
_entity_poly.entity_id
_entity_poly.type
_entity_poly.pdbx_seq_one_letter_code
_entity_poly.pdbx_strand_id
1 'polypeptide(L)' 'MFTCCLGCCGDGGTGHLLLKEMPTVQLDTHHMGTDVVIVKSGRRICGTGCCLANAPLHQNKSYFELKIQSTGK' A
#
# COMPACT_ATOMS: atom_id res chain seq x y z
N MET A 1 37.40 41.90 2.54
CA MET A 1 36.05 42.45 2.79
C MET A 1 35.12 41.26 2.96
N PHE A 2 34.53 41.10 4.17
CA PHE A 2 33.62 40.04 4.66
C PHE A 2 34.27 38.65 4.84
N THR A 3 34.46 38.06 6.03
CA THR A 3 33.66 37.97 7.28
C THR A 3 32.20 37.61 7.03
N CYS A 4 31.88 36.33 7.22
CA CYS A 4 30.96 35.90 8.27
C CYS A 4 31.13 34.40 8.55
N CYS A 5 31.77 34.14 9.68
CA CYS A 5 31.73 32.87 10.39
C CYS A 5 30.27 32.54 10.74
N LEU A 6 29.81 31.35 10.41
CA LEU A 6 28.75 30.59 11.10
C LEU A 6 28.93 29.14 10.61
N GLY A 7 29.70 28.29 11.29
CA GLY A 7 29.18 27.52 12.42
C GLY A 7 27.99 26.69 11.92
N CYS A 8 28.14 25.44 11.50
CA CYS A 8 28.62 24.32 12.31
C CYS A 8 29.25 23.25 11.41
N CYS A 9 30.49 22.86 11.72
CA CYS A 9 30.93 21.50 11.46
C CYS A 9 30.09 20.59 12.35
N GLY A 10 29.21 19.81 11.75
CA GLY A 10 28.40 18.80 12.43
C GLY A 10 28.16 17.65 11.47
N ASP A 11 29.08 16.70 11.49
CA ASP A 11 28.90 15.34 11.00
C ASP A 11 27.51 14.82 11.38
N GLY A 12 26.65 14.61 10.38
CA GLY A 12 25.27 14.20 10.57
C GLY A 12 24.89 13.31 9.40
N GLY A 13 25.17 12.02 9.56
CA GLY A 13 25.20 11.02 8.50
C GLY A 13 24.06 11.12 7.50
N THR A 14 24.40 10.82 6.24
CA THR A 14 23.45 10.47 5.18
C THR A 14 22.76 9.15 5.53
N GLY A 15 21.94 9.15 6.59
CA GLY A 15 21.00 8.09 6.89
C GLY A 15 19.85 8.21 5.91
N HIS A 16 20.03 7.70 4.69
CA HIS A 16 18.86 7.28 3.92
C HIS A 16 18.15 6.23 4.77
N LEU A 17 17.07 6.62 5.45
CA LEU A 17 16.13 5.67 6.02
C LEU A 17 15.71 4.77 4.87
N LEU A 18 16.14 3.51 4.91
CA LEU A 18 15.61 2.48 4.05
C LEU A 18 14.12 2.41 4.37
N LEU A 19 13.29 3.07 3.54
CA LEU A 19 11.85 2.90 3.62
C LEU A 19 11.62 1.41 3.49
N LYS A 20 11.17 0.78 4.59
CA LYS A 20 10.79 -0.63 4.58
C LYS A 20 9.88 -0.82 3.38
N GLU A 21 10.32 -1.66 2.44
CA GLU A 21 9.53 -1.97 1.26
C GLU A 21 8.15 -2.42 1.73
N MET A 22 7.14 -1.61 1.45
CA MET A 22 5.79 -1.91 1.86
C MET A 22 5.29 -3.05 0.96
N PRO A 23 4.81 -4.16 1.54
CA PRO A 23 4.31 -5.26 0.73
C PRO A 23 3.16 -4.78 -0.14
N THR A 24 3.06 -5.33 -1.34
CA THR A 24 1.96 -4.99 -2.25
C THR A 24 0.64 -5.42 -1.62
N VAL A 25 -0.25 -4.45 -1.39
CA VAL A 25 -1.60 -4.70 -0.89
C VAL A 25 -2.50 -5.13 -2.05
N GLN A 26 -3.11 -6.31 -1.92
CA GLN A 26 -3.94 -6.93 -2.94
C GLN A 26 -5.03 -7.80 -2.30
N LEU A 27 -5.98 -8.29 -3.11
CA LEU A 27 -6.99 -9.25 -2.67
C LEU A 27 -6.33 -10.57 -2.23
N ASP A 28 -6.79 -11.11 -1.10
CA ASP A 28 -6.21 -12.29 -0.45
C ASP A 28 -6.99 -13.57 -0.80
N THR A 29 -6.30 -14.50 -1.46
CA THR A 29 -6.86 -15.81 -1.85
C THR A 29 -7.04 -16.76 -0.67
N HIS A 30 -6.42 -16.51 0.48
CA HIS A 30 -6.63 -17.30 1.71
C HIS A 30 -7.88 -16.86 2.47
N HIS A 31 -8.36 -15.64 2.22
CA HIS A 31 -9.50 -15.04 2.90
C HIS A 31 -10.55 -14.55 1.87
N MET A 32 -11.06 -15.49 1.08
CA MET A 32 -12.13 -15.26 0.10
C MET A 32 -13.24 -16.32 0.20
N GLY A 33 -14.44 -15.98 -0.23
CA GLY A 33 -15.55 -16.93 -0.33
C GLY A 33 -15.30 -18.04 -1.35
N THR A 34 -15.95 -19.18 -1.19
CA THR A 34 -15.77 -20.37 -2.03
C THR A 34 -15.99 -20.10 -3.52
N ASP A 35 -17.00 -19.29 -3.84
CA ASP A 35 -17.37 -18.97 -5.24
C ASP A 35 -16.80 -17.63 -5.70
N VAL A 36 -15.79 -17.11 -5.00
CA VAL A 36 -15.07 -15.88 -5.37
C VAL A 36 -13.91 -16.22 -6.30
N VAL A 37 -13.76 -15.41 -7.35
CA VAL A 37 -12.67 -15.54 -8.31
C VAL A 37 -11.85 -14.25 -8.30
N ILE A 38 -10.54 -14.38 -8.07
CA ILE A 38 -9.58 -13.28 -8.08
C ILE A 38 -8.71 -13.37 -9.33
N VAL A 39 -8.64 -12.31 -10.11
CA VAL A 39 -7.86 -12.22 -11.35
C VAL A 39 -7.06 -10.92 -11.40
N LYS A 40 -6.31 -10.71 -12.49
CA LYS A 40 -5.48 -9.50 -12.71
C LYS A 40 -4.48 -9.24 -11.57
N SER A 41 -3.81 -10.29 -11.12
CA SER A 41 -2.80 -10.23 -10.05
C SER A 41 -3.36 -9.62 -8.77
N GLY A 42 -4.47 -10.17 -8.27
CA GLY A 42 -5.04 -9.72 -7.00
C GLY A 42 -5.79 -8.38 -7.05
N ARG A 43 -6.10 -7.84 -8.23
CA ARG A 43 -6.73 -6.51 -8.40
C ARG A 43 -8.17 -6.52 -8.92
N ARG A 44 -8.70 -7.69 -9.28
CA ARG A 44 -10.09 -7.82 -9.74
C ARG A 44 -10.74 -9.02 -9.05
N ILE A 45 -11.92 -8.78 -8.51
CA ILE A 45 -12.81 -9.79 -7.95
C ILE A 45 -14.02 -9.97 -8.88
N CYS A 46 -14.49 -11.20 -9.02
CA CYS A 46 -15.77 -11.57 -9.63
C CYS A 46 -16.31 -12.86 -8.99
N GLY A 47 -17.45 -13.37 -9.46
CA GLY A 47 -18.14 -14.50 -8.85
C GLY A 47 -19.10 -14.06 -7.75
N THR A 48 -19.34 -14.91 -6.76
CA THR A 48 -20.32 -14.69 -5.69
C THR A 48 -19.65 -14.79 -4.32
N GLY A 49 -19.65 -13.69 -3.57
CA GLY A 49 -19.12 -13.62 -2.22
C GLY A 49 -18.24 -12.40 -1.96
N CYS A 50 -17.42 -12.49 -0.92
CA CYS A 50 -16.55 -11.41 -0.44
C CYS A 50 -15.09 -11.89 -0.32
N CYS A 51 -14.14 -10.94 -0.30
CA CYS A 51 -12.72 -11.20 -0.12
C CYS A 51 -12.10 -10.07 0.72
N LEU A 52 -11.10 -10.40 1.54
CA LEU A 52 -10.29 -9.43 2.28
C LEU A 52 -9.05 -9.03 1.47
N ALA A 53 -8.44 -7.89 1.81
CA ALA A 53 -7.09 -7.60 1.38
C ALA A 53 -6.08 -8.35 2.27
N ASN A 54 -4.87 -8.59 1.75
CA ASN A 54 -3.79 -9.28 2.45
C ASN A 54 -3.10 -8.44 3.55
N ALA A 55 -3.60 -7.23 3.82
CA ALA A 55 -3.06 -6.32 4.82
C ALA A 55 -4.17 -5.69 5.66
N PRO A 56 -4.01 -5.63 7.00
CA PRO A 56 -4.98 -4.96 7.87
C PRO A 56 -4.85 -3.44 7.80
N LEU A 57 -5.93 -2.73 8.17
CA LEU A 57 -5.90 -1.29 8.38
C LEU A 57 -5.23 -0.94 9.72
N HIS A 58 -3.90 -1.03 9.77
CA HIS A 58 -3.10 -0.73 10.96
C HIS A 58 -2.62 0.73 11.00
N GLN A 59 -3.45 1.68 10.53
CA GLN A 59 -3.16 3.12 10.51
C GLN A 59 -4.43 3.95 10.75
N ASN A 60 -4.26 5.14 11.34
CA ASN A 60 -5.36 6.06 11.66
C ASN A 60 -6.12 6.57 10.43
N LYS A 61 -5.44 6.65 9.28
CA LYS A 61 -6.01 7.09 8.02
C LYS A 61 -5.56 6.11 6.94
N SER A 62 -6.51 5.56 6.21
CA SER A 62 -6.26 4.62 5.12
C SER A 62 -7.09 5.03 3.91
N TYR A 63 -6.54 4.81 2.72
CA TYR A 63 -7.19 5.15 1.46
C TYR A 63 -7.15 3.94 0.52
N PHE A 64 -8.27 3.65 -0.13
CA PHE A 64 -8.37 2.62 -1.15
C PHE A 64 -9.49 2.99 -2.13
N GLU A 65 -9.39 2.48 -3.35
CA GLU A 65 -10.36 2.75 -4.41
C GLU A 65 -10.90 1.45 -4.99
N LEU A 66 -12.16 1.50 -5.41
CA LEU A 66 -12.77 0.43 -6.19
C LEU A 66 -13.35 1.02 -7.47
N LYS A 67 -13.05 0.38 -8.61
CA LYS A 67 -13.64 0.71 -9.89
C LYS A 67 -14.56 -0.41 -10.34
N ILE A 68 -15.85 -0.10 -10.48
CA ILE A 68 -16.83 -1.03 -11.03
C ILE A 68 -16.52 -1.27 -12.51
N GLN A 69 -16.26 -2.52 -12.87
CA GLN A 69 -15.92 -2.91 -14.25
C GLN A 69 -17.15 -3.43 -15.03
N SER A 70 -18.15 -3.95 -14.31
CA SER A 70 -19.42 -4.42 -14.85
C SER A 70 -20.45 -4.42 -13.71
N THR A 71 -21.66 -3.94 -13.98
CA THR A 71 -22.80 -3.91 -13.04
C THR A 71 -23.72 -5.13 -13.20
N GLY A 72 -23.29 -6.15 -13.96
CA GLY A 72 -24.16 -7.25 -14.38
C GLY A 72 -24.94 -6.94 -15.66
N LYS A 73 -25.78 -7.89 -16.08
CA LYS A 73 -26.80 -7.73 -17.12
C LYS A 73 -28.17 -8.01 -16.52
#